data_AF-A0A428TSD6-F1
#
_entry.id   AF-A0A428TSD6-F1
#
_cell.length_a   1.000
_cell.length_b   1.000
_cell.length_c   1.000
_cell.angle_alpha   90.00
_cell.angle_beta   90.00
_cell.angle_gamma   90.00
#
_symmetry.space_group_name_H-M   'P 1'
#
loop_
_entity.id
_entity.type
_entity.pdbx_description
1 polymer ?
#
loop_
_entity_poly.entity_id
_entity_poly.type
_entity_poly.pdbx_seq_one_letter_code
_entity_poly.pdbx_strand_id
1 'polypeptide(L)'
;MATPFWGPQTSYLNFCEEDYVVTRYIAEFVNTLSSLTFVAYGIYGLSRSSNSPTVPRWISYCGLIGVGICSAGYHMTMKYHTQMSDELSMHLLTTPLIYRLLTFKASPQRTKWIGIILGSLFTIVMVTHMVMDEFLLHASTFGMGVYIIATHNLKLIPQQIPDPEIRRAVRNVALLGGGFFLLGYIVWLIDDWACHHLIDARRSIGIPVAFLLELHGWWHVLTAIGGYIGVAIVDLITSGEVTEDPIDSFAWPIPFAARLVTGPTKSAKKA
;
A
#
# COMPACT_ATOMS: atom_id res chain seq x y z
N MET A 1 -1.39 -35.17 1.78
CA MET A 1 -1.38 -33.77 1.31
C MET A 1 -1.74 -33.75 -0.16
N ALA A 2 -2.60 -32.82 -0.58
CA ALA A 2 -2.96 -32.68 -1.99
C ALA A 2 -1.74 -32.21 -2.80
N THR A 3 -1.59 -32.69 -4.04
CA THR A 3 -0.48 -32.27 -4.91
C THR A 3 -0.62 -30.80 -5.29
N PRO A 4 0.39 -29.94 -5.01
CA PRO A 4 0.41 -28.53 -5.40
C PRO A 4 0.08 -28.33 -6.88
N PHE A 5 -0.87 -27.45 -7.21
CA PHE A 5 -1.25 -27.18 -8.60
C PHE A 5 -0.13 -26.47 -9.37
N TRP A 6 0.54 -25.49 -8.75
CA TRP A 6 1.63 -24.73 -9.36
C TRP A 6 3.00 -25.39 -9.21
N GLY A 7 3.07 -26.60 -8.65
CA GLY A 7 4.35 -27.26 -8.35
C GLY A 7 5.12 -26.62 -7.19
N PRO A 8 6.38 -27.04 -6.95
CA PRO A 8 7.18 -26.59 -5.81
C PRO A 8 7.49 -25.10 -5.87
N GLN A 9 7.74 -24.49 -4.71
CA GLN A 9 8.19 -23.10 -4.59
C GLN A 9 9.47 -22.89 -5.42
N THR A 10 9.54 -21.76 -6.12
CA THR A 10 10.79 -21.26 -6.75
C THR A 10 11.12 -19.82 -6.37
N SER A 11 10.24 -19.15 -5.62
CA SER A 11 10.52 -17.84 -5.03
C SER A 11 11.64 -17.93 -3.99
N TYR A 12 12.38 -16.84 -3.81
CA TYR A 12 13.36 -16.69 -2.74
C TYR A 12 12.67 -16.67 -1.37
N LEU A 13 11.54 -15.96 -1.26
CA LEU A 13 10.78 -15.84 -0.03
C LEU A 13 9.64 -16.88 0.06
N ASN A 14 9.39 -17.35 1.29
CA ASN A 14 8.22 -18.10 1.74
C ASN A 14 7.80 -17.55 3.11
N PHE A 15 6.53 -17.20 3.30
CA PHE A 15 6.05 -16.60 4.54
C PHE A 15 5.55 -17.67 5.50
N CYS A 16 4.99 -17.23 6.62
CA CYS A 16 4.64 -18.16 7.68
C CYS A 16 3.37 -18.98 7.41
N GLU A 17 2.51 -18.54 6.48
CA GLU A 17 1.29 -19.27 6.14
C GLU A 17 1.63 -20.63 5.51
N GLU A 18 0.96 -21.70 5.94
CA GLU A 18 1.28 -23.05 5.45
C GLU A 18 0.78 -23.28 4.02
N ASP A 19 1.71 -23.57 3.10
CA ASP A 19 1.44 -23.80 1.68
C ASP A 19 0.37 -24.88 1.40
N TYR A 20 -0.63 -24.52 0.59
CA TYR A 20 -1.72 -25.36 0.09
C TYR A 20 -2.57 -26.03 1.17
N VAL A 21 -2.57 -25.50 2.40
CA VAL A 21 -3.30 -26.08 3.54
C VAL A 21 -4.83 -26.01 3.35
N VAL A 22 -5.34 -24.95 2.71
CA VAL A 22 -6.78 -24.76 2.45
C VAL A 22 -7.21 -25.39 1.13
N THR A 23 -6.42 -25.21 0.07
CA THR A 23 -6.72 -25.72 -1.28
C THR A 23 -5.46 -25.94 -2.08
N ARG A 24 -5.48 -26.90 -3.01
CA ARG A 24 -4.32 -27.19 -3.88
C ARG A 24 -4.02 -26.12 -4.94
N TYR A 25 -4.90 -25.14 -5.12
CA TYR A 25 -4.80 -24.12 -6.18
C TYR A 25 -4.16 -22.80 -5.74
N ILE A 26 -4.13 -22.55 -4.43
CA ILE A 26 -3.62 -21.31 -3.82
C ILE A 26 -2.66 -21.75 -2.72
N ALA A 27 -1.39 -21.37 -2.82
CA ALA A 27 -0.35 -21.74 -1.86
C ALA A 27 -0.62 -21.10 -0.50
N GLU A 28 -0.57 -19.77 -0.40
CA GLU A 28 -0.89 -19.04 0.83
C GLU A 28 -2.27 -18.38 0.68
N PHE A 29 -3.30 -19.02 1.25
CA PHE A 29 -4.71 -18.67 1.02
C PHE A 29 -5.08 -17.30 1.58
N VAL A 30 -4.74 -17.02 2.84
CA VAL A 30 -5.05 -15.76 3.51
C VAL A 30 -4.21 -14.63 2.95
N ASN A 31 -2.92 -14.87 2.70
CA ASN A 31 -2.04 -13.89 2.06
C ASN A 31 -2.57 -13.51 0.67
N THR A 32 -2.96 -14.48 -0.16
CA THR A 32 -3.56 -14.22 -1.49
C THR A 32 -4.82 -13.37 -1.42
N LEU A 33 -5.77 -13.73 -0.54
CA LEU A 33 -7.06 -13.02 -0.47
C LEU A 33 -6.92 -11.63 0.16
N SER A 34 -6.07 -11.49 1.17
CA SER A 34 -5.82 -10.20 1.83
C SER A 34 -5.17 -9.19 0.88
N SER A 35 -4.32 -9.62 -0.07
CA SER A 35 -3.77 -8.76 -1.12
C SER A 35 -4.83 -8.12 -2.02
N LEU A 36 -6.02 -8.71 -2.15
CA LEU A 36 -7.12 -8.11 -2.91
C LEU A 36 -7.70 -6.86 -2.24
N THR A 37 -7.33 -6.57 -0.99
CA THR A 37 -7.67 -5.32 -0.29
C THR A 37 -7.12 -4.10 -1.02
N PHE A 38 -5.89 -4.19 -1.57
CA PHE A 38 -5.30 -3.13 -2.40
C PHE A 38 -6.15 -2.86 -3.66
N VAL A 39 -6.62 -3.92 -4.31
CA VAL A 39 -7.49 -3.84 -5.50
C VAL A 39 -8.79 -3.13 -5.15
N ALA A 40 -9.44 -3.51 -4.05
CA ALA A 40 -10.68 -2.90 -3.60
C ALA A 40 -10.52 -1.38 -3.35
N TYR A 41 -9.45 -0.97 -2.65
CA TYR A 41 -9.16 0.44 -2.42
C TYR A 41 -8.85 1.21 -3.71
N GLY A 42 -8.11 0.60 -4.62
CA GLY A 42 -7.79 1.21 -5.91
C GLY A 42 -9.03 1.45 -6.77
N ILE A 43 -9.92 0.45 -6.86
CA ILE A 43 -11.20 0.56 -7.58
C ILE A 43 -12.08 1.63 -6.92
N TYR A 44 -12.21 1.62 -5.59
CA TYR A 44 -12.99 2.63 -4.87
C TYR A 44 -12.48 4.04 -5.19
N GLY A 45 -11.16 4.25 -5.13
CA GLY A 45 -10.53 5.53 -5.43
C GLY A 45 -10.81 6.03 -6.85
N LEU A 46 -10.79 5.16 -7.85
CA LEU A 46 -11.16 5.50 -9.23
C LEU A 46 -12.65 5.82 -9.37
N SER A 47 -13.52 5.05 -8.71
CA SER A 47 -14.98 5.19 -8.81
C SER A 47 -15.52 6.52 -8.26
N ARG A 48 -14.76 7.20 -7.39
CA ARG A 48 -15.15 8.48 -6.78
C ARG A 48 -14.82 9.71 -7.62
N SER A 49 -14.21 9.57 -8.80
CA SER A 49 -13.97 10.70 -9.70
C SER A 49 -15.27 11.08 -10.43
N SER A 50 -15.76 12.31 -10.26
CA SER A 50 -17.09 12.70 -10.76
C SER A 50 -17.18 12.94 -12.27
N ASN A 51 -16.05 13.00 -12.97
CA ASN A 51 -15.90 12.91 -14.43
C ASN A 51 -14.44 12.49 -14.71
N SER A 52 -14.18 11.85 -15.85
CA SER A 52 -12.93 11.20 -16.28
C SER A 52 -11.67 11.51 -15.42
N PRO A 53 -11.07 10.50 -14.75
CA PRO A 53 -9.94 10.73 -13.87
C PRO A 53 -8.78 11.35 -14.65
N THR A 54 -8.08 12.31 -14.01
CA THR A 54 -6.84 12.83 -14.58
C THR A 54 -5.82 11.70 -14.75
N VAL A 55 -4.94 11.79 -15.75
CA VAL A 55 -3.92 10.76 -15.99
C VAL A 55 -3.08 10.46 -14.74
N PRO A 56 -2.59 11.46 -13.95
CA PRO A 56 -1.84 11.18 -12.73
C PRO A 56 -2.66 10.43 -11.68
N ARG A 57 -3.96 10.77 -11.52
CA ARG A 57 -4.87 10.05 -10.62
C ARG A 57 -5.02 8.60 -11.06
N TRP A 58 -5.28 8.39 -12.35
CA TRP A 58 -5.46 7.07 -12.93
C TRP A 58 -4.22 6.19 -12.70
N ILE A 59 -3.03 6.70 -12.99
CA ILE A 59 -1.75 6.00 -12.76
C ILE A 59 -1.59 5.61 -11.28
N SER A 60 -1.87 6.52 -10.34
CA SER A 60 -1.68 6.24 -8.90
C SER A 60 -2.61 5.13 -8.39
N TYR A 61 -3.90 5.17 -8.73
CA TYR A 61 -4.84 4.13 -8.28
C TYR A 61 -4.68 2.82 -9.06
N CYS A 62 -4.35 2.85 -10.35
CA CYS A 62 -4.00 1.63 -11.09
C CYS A 62 -2.71 1.00 -10.58
N GLY A 63 -1.73 1.79 -10.13
CA GLY A 63 -0.56 1.27 -9.44
C GLY A 63 -0.92 0.52 -8.15
N LEU A 64 -1.87 1.04 -7.37
CA LEU A 64 -2.37 0.38 -6.16
C LEU A 64 -3.09 -0.94 -6.49
N ILE A 65 -3.91 -0.96 -7.55
CA ILE A 65 -4.52 -2.19 -8.06
C ILE A 65 -3.46 -3.19 -8.51
N GLY A 66 -2.42 -2.71 -9.21
CA GLY A 66 -1.28 -3.50 -9.66
C GLY A 66 -0.60 -4.24 -8.52
N VAL A 67 -0.30 -3.53 -7.41
CA VAL A 67 0.24 -4.14 -6.18
C VAL A 67 -0.64 -5.30 -5.69
N GLY A 68 -1.95 -5.09 -5.59
CA GLY A 68 -2.85 -6.15 -5.12
C GLY A 68 -2.91 -7.37 -6.03
N ILE A 69 -2.93 -7.17 -7.36
CA ILE A 69 -2.98 -8.26 -8.34
C ILE A 69 -1.65 -9.04 -8.34
N CYS A 70 -0.53 -8.34 -8.35
CA CYS A 70 0.80 -8.96 -8.38
C CYS A 70 1.08 -9.72 -7.07
N SER A 71 0.79 -9.12 -5.92
CA SER A 71 0.88 -9.77 -4.60
C SER A 71 -0.01 -11.02 -4.52
N ALA A 72 -1.29 -10.92 -4.90
CA ALA A 72 -2.17 -12.09 -4.92
C ALA A 72 -1.64 -13.20 -5.86
N GLY A 73 -1.10 -12.82 -7.03
CA GLY A 73 -0.48 -13.76 -7.95
C GLY A 73 0.76 -14.44 -7.39
N TYR A 74 1.57 -13.73 -6.61
CA TYR A 74 2.72 -14.29 -5.92
C TYR A 74 2.30 -15.29 -4.85
N HIS A 75 1.51 -14.89 -3.87
CA HIS A 75 1.07 -15.76 -2.77
C HIS A 75 0.25 -16.96 -3.24
N MET A 76 -0.42 -16.86 -4.40
CA MET A 76 -1.12 -17.99 -5.00
C MET A 76 -0.16 -19.06 -5.56
N THR A 77 0.99 -18.67 -6.09
CA THR A 77 1.83 -19.53 -6.94
C THR A 77 3.22 -19.85 -6.36
N MET A 78 3.76 -18.96 -5.53
CA MET A 78 5.09 -19.04 -4.91
C MET A 78 6.22 -19.23 -5.93
N LYS A 79 6.18 -18.45 -7.02
CA LYS A 79 7.18 -18.50 -8.09
C LYS A 79 8.04 -17.24 -8.12
N TYR A 80 9.29 -17.42 -8.55
CA TYR A 80 10.24 -16.33 -8.75
C TYR A 80 9.64 -15.18 -9.59
N HIS A 81 9.07 -15.48 -10.78
CA HIS A 81 8.54 -14.42 -11.65
C HIS A 81 7.35 -13.67 -11.05
N THR A 82 6.52 -14.34 -10.25
CA THR A 82 5.40 -13.69 -9.57
C THR A 82 5.88 -12.89 -8.34
N GLN A 83 6.89 -13.38 -7.61
CA GLN A 83 7.56 -12.60 -6.55
C GLN A 83 8.14 -11.30 -7.13
N MET A 84 8.91 -11.41 -8.22
CA MET A 84 9.47 -10.23 -8.88
C MET A 84 8.39 -9.29 -9.40
N SER A 85 7.24 -9.82 -9.84
CA SER A 85 6.12 -8.98 -10.27
C SER A 85 5.50 -8.22 -9.10
N ASP A 86 5.35 -8.86 -7.94
CA ASP A 86 4.86 -8.23 -6.72
C ASP A 86 5.80 -7.09 -6.27
N GLU A 87 7.07 -7.41 -6.03
CA GLU A 87 8.07 -6.47 -5.55
C GLU A 87 8.26 -5.29 -6.53
N LEU A 88 8.28 -5.56 -7.85
CA LEU A 88 8.35 -4.53 -8.89
C LEU A 88 7.11 -3.62 -8.89
N SER A 89 5.91 -4.19 -8.70
CA SER A 89 4.67 -3.42 -8.73
C SER A 89 4.61 -2.37 -7.61
N MET A 90 5.20 -2.67 -6.44
CA MET A 90 5.34 -1.72 -5.33
C MET A 90 6.18 -0.50 -5.72
N HIS A 91 7.24 -0.69 -6.50
CA HIS A 91 8.05 0.41 -7.04
C HIS A 91 7.37 1.15 -8.19
N LEU A 92 6.58 0.46 -9.01
CA LEU A 92 5.76 1.06 -10.07
C LEU A 92 4.61 1.91 -9.51
N LEU A 93 4.18 1.68 -8.26
CA LEU A 93 3.28 2.58 -7.54
C LEU A 93 4.04 3.75 -6.88
N THR A 94 5.08 3.46 -6.11
CA THR A 94 5.75 4.47 -5.27
C THR A 94 6.55 5.48 -6.08
N THR A 95 7.25 5.06 -7.14
CA THR A 95 8.10 5.96 -7.93
C THR A 95 7.29 7.07 -8.62
N PRO A 96 6.16 6.77 -9.30
CA PRO A 96 5.28 7.82 -9.83
C PRO A 96 4.70 8.75 -8.77
N LEU A 97 4.37 8.25 -7.56
CA LEU A 97 3.90 9.10 -6.46
C LEU A 97 5.00 10.07 -6.00
N ILE A 98 6.22 9.59 -5.82
CA ILE A 98 7.37 10.44 -5.46
C ILE A 98 7.64 11.46 -6.57
N TYR A 99 7.63 11.05 -7.84
CA TYR A 99 7.74 11.96 -8.97
C TYR A 99 6.69 13.06 -8.92
N ARG A 100 5.42 12.70 -8.71
CA ARG A 100 4.30 13.64 -8.62
C ARG A 100 4.46 14.63 -7.47
N LEU A 101 4.94 14.18 -6.32
CA LEU A 101 5.23 15.04 -5.16
C LEU A 101 6.39 16.01 -5.39
N LEU A 102 7.51 15.51 -5.93
CA LEU A 102 8.72 16.30 -6.11
C LEU A 102 8.63 17.29 -7.28
N THR A 103 7.74 17.04 -8.24
CA THR A 103 7.50 17.89 -9.41
C THR A 103 6.28 18.81 -9.26
N PHE A 104 5.53 18.68 -8.16
CA PHE A 104 4.39 19.56 -7.90
C PHE A 104 4.85 21.03 -7.81
N LYS A 105 4.27 21.88 -8.68
CA LYS A 105 4.63 23.31 -8.84
C LYS A 105 6.12 23.57 -9.13
N ALA A 106 6.85 22.58 -9.65
CA ALA A 106 8.26 22.72 -10.03
C ALA A 106 8.43 23.33 -11.44
N SER A 107 9.60 23.91 -11.71
CA SER A 107 9.94 24.41 -13.05
C SER A 107 10.11 23.25 -14.04
N PRO A 108 9.87 23.46 -15.36
CA PRO A 108 10.02 22.41 -16.37
C PRO A 108 11.39 21.73 -16.35
N GLN A 109 12.45 22.52 -16.12
CA GLN A 109 13.81 22.01 -16.01
C GLN A 109 13.99 21.08 -14.80
N ARG A 110 13.45 21.47 -13.64
CA ARG A 110 13.50 20.64 -12.42
C ARG A 110 12.69 19.36 -12.60
N THR A 111 11.50 19.45 -13.20
CA THR A 111 10.65 18.29 -13.50
C THR A 111 11.36 17.29 -14.40
N LYS A 112 12.02 17.75 -15.46
CA LYS A 112 12.82 16.91 -16.37
C LYS A 112 13.93 16.17 -15.61
N TRP A 113 14.73 16.87 -14.80
CA TRP A 113 15.83 16.25 -14.06
C TRP A 113 15.36 15.25 -13.02
N ILE A 114 14.28 15.55 -12.28
CA ILE A 114 13.69 14.61 -11.33
C ILE A 114 13.24 13.33 -12.05
N GLY A 115 12.59 13.46 -13.22
CA GLY A 115 12.19 12.31 -14.02
C GLY A 115 13.37 11.44 -14.46
N ILE A 116 14.46 12.05 -14.96
CA ILE A 116 15.67 11.33 -15.38
C ILE A 116 16.32 10.61 -14.19
N ILE A 117 16.44 11.28 -13.05
CA ILE A 117 17.08 10.73 -11.85
C ILE A 117 16.24 9.58 -11.29
N LEU A 118 14.94 9.78 -11.06
CA LEU A 118 14.05 8.74 -10.54
C LEU A 118 13.94 7.55 -11.49
N GLY A 119 13.85 7.79 -12.81
CA GLY A 119 13.80 6.72 -13.81
C GLY A 119 15.09 5.89 -13.85
N SER A 120 16.25 6.56 -13.78
CA SER A 120 17.55 5.88 -13.71
C SER A 120 17.67 5.06 -12.42
N LEU A 121 17.33 5.64 -11.26
CA LEU A 121 17.39 4.95 -9.98
C LEU A 121 16.45 3.74 -9.93
N PHE A 122 15.20 3.92 -10.36
CA PHE A 122 14.22 2.82 -10.47
C PHE A 122 14.78 1.68 -11.33
N THR A 123 15.32 2.00 -12.51
CA THR A 123 15.84 0.98 -13.43
C THR A 123 17.02 0.24 -12.83
N ILE A 124 17.99 0.95 -12.26
CA ILE A 124 19.18 0.33 -11.65
C ILE A 124 18.76 -0.57 -10.49
N VAL A 125 17.97 -0.05 -9.55
CA VAL A 125 17.54 -0.79 -8.36
C VAL A 125 16.74 -2.04 -8.75
N MET A 126 15.76 -1.92 -9.65
CA MET A 126 14.92 -3.07 -10.04
C MET A 126 15.66 -4.10 -10.87
N VAL A 127 16.54 -3.69 -11.79
CA VAL A 127 17.36 -4.65 -12.55
C VAL A 127 18.33 -5.37 -11.62
N THR A 128 18.99 -4.66 -10.70
CA THR A 128 19.89 -5.29 -9.73
C THR A 128 19.13 -6.27 -8.84
N HIS A 129 18.01 -5.85 -8.25
CA HIS A 129 17.13 -6.68 -7.43
C HIS A 129 16.74 -7.99 -8.14
N MET A 130 16.21 -7.88 -9.37
CA MET A 130 15.75 -9.04 -10.12
C MET A 130 16.87 -9.98 -10.56
N VAL A 131 18.03 -9.44 -10.97
CA VAL A 131 19.18 -10.26 -11.41
C VAL A 131 19.85 -10.96 -10.22
N MET A 132 19.92 -10.30 -9.08
CA MET A 132 20.58 -10.82 -7.88
C MET A 132 19.67 -11.71 -7.03
N ASP A 133 18.36 -11.68 -7.26
CA ASP A 133 17.35 -12.42 -6.48
C ASP A 133 17.52 -12.23 -4.96
N GLU A 134 17.67 -10.96 -4.56
CA GLU A 134 17.93 -10.56 -3.18
C GLU A 134 16.81 -9.66 -2.66
N PHE A 135 16.48 -9.73 -1.37
CA PHE A 135 15.32 -9.00 -0.82
C PHE A 135 15.65 -7.60 -0.25
N LEU A 136 16.89 -7.36 0.16
CA LEU A 136 17.23 -6.24 1.04
C LEU A 136 17.21 -4.89 0.32
N LEU A 137 17.68 -4.83 -0.93
CA LEU A 137 17.67 -3.60 -1.72
C LEU A 137 16.23 -3.18 -2.01
N HIS A 138 15.37 -4.11 -2.41
CA HIS A 138 13.94 -3.84 -2.59
C HIS A 138 13.32 -3.31 -1.29
N ALA A 139 13.45 -4.05 -0.18
CA ALA A 139 12.82 -3.68 1.08
C ALA A 139 13.27 -2.30 1.58
N SER A 140 14.58 -2.03 1.53
CA SER A 140 15.14 -0.75 1.98
C SER A 140 14.76 0.43 1.08
N THR A 141 14.79 0.25 -0.25
CA THR A 141 14.42 1.32 -1.19
C THR A 141 12.91 1.58 -1.22
N PHE A 142 12.09 0.55 -1.07
CA PHE A 142 10.64 0.69 -0.90
C PHE A 142 10.31 1.44 0.40
N GLY A 143 10.91 1.03 1.53
CA GLY A 143 10.74 1.71 2.82
C GLY A 143 11.15 3.18 2.77
N MET A 144 12.28 3.50 2.12
CA MET A 144 12.71 4.88 1.86
C MET A 144 11.69 5.64 1.01
N GLY A 145 11.13 5.01 -0.03
CA GLY A 145 10.10 5.62 -0.86
C GLY A 145 8.83 5.98 -0.08
N VAL A 146 8.34 5.06 0.76
CA VAL A 146 7.21 5.31 1.66
C VAL A 146 7.50 6.46 2.62
N TYR A 147 8.71 6.50 3.20
CA TYR A 147 9.14 7.58 4.08
C TYR A 147 9.16 8.95 3.37
N ILE A 148 9.69 9.01 2.13
CA ILE A 148 9.70 10.23 1.31
C ILE A 148 8.27 10.71 1.05
N ILE A 149 7.36 9.80 0.66
CA ILE A 149 5.94 10.12 0.40
C ILE A 149 5.29 10.68 1.66
N ALA A 150 5.45 10.01 2.81
CA ALA A 150 4.84 10.42 4.07
C ALA A 150 5.33 11.81 4.52
N THR A 151 6.64 12.04 4.49
CA THR A 151 7.23 13.32 4.93
C THR A 151 6.87 14.48 3.98
N HIS A 152 6.86 14.25 2.66
CA HIS A 152 6.47 15.28 1.69
C HIS A 152 4.98 15.61 1.76
N ASN A 153 4.11 14.61 1.95
CA ASN A 153 2.69 14.85 2.18
C ASN A 153 2.48 15.77 3.39
N LEU A 154 3.09 15.45 4.53
CA LEU A 154 2.99 16.28 5.74
C LEU A 154 3.52 17.70 5.54
N LYS A 155 4.56 17.88 4.71
CA LYS A 155 5.12 19.19 4.37
C LYS A 155 4.20 20.01 3.45
N LEU A 156 3.51 19.37 2.50
CA LEU A 156 2.68 20.04 1.50
C LEU A 156 1.26 20.35 1.99
N ILE A 157 0.70 19.54 2.91
CA ILE A 157 -0.63 19.77 3.52
C ILE A 157 -0.85 21.23 3.97
N PRO A 158 0.02 21.85 4.79
CA PRO A 158 -0.19 23.23 5.24
C PRO A 158 -0.09 24.28 4.12
N GLN A 159 0.48 23.92 2.95
CA GLN A 159 0.66 24.81 1.81
C GLN A 159 -0.53 24.76 0.84
N GLN A 160 -1.28 23.66 0.81
CA GLN A 160 -2.39 23.43 -0.12
C GLN A 160 -3.77 23.49 0.54
N ILE A 161 -3.83 23.51 1.87
CA ILE A 161 -5.07 23.55 2.64
C ILE A 161 -5.06 24.79 3.54
N PRO A 162 -5.69 25.91 3.10
CA PRO A 162 -5.75 27.15 3.86
C PRO A 162 -6.60 27.03 5.13
N ASP A 163 -7.72 26.29 5.06
CA ASP A 163 -8.64 26.11 6.17
C ASP A 163 -7.96 25.33 7.32
N PRO A 164 -7.89 25.89 8.54
CA PRO A 164 -7.16 25.28 9.64
C PRO A 164 -7.80 23.98 10.15
N GLU A 165 -9.12 23.83 10.08
CA GLU A 165 -9.83 22.64 10.53
C GLU A 165 -9.69 21.50 9.52
N ILE A 166 -9.90 21.79 8.22
CA ILE A 166 -9.67 20.80 7.14
C ILE A 166 -8.21 20.35 7.15
N ARG A 167 -7.27 21.29 7.29
CA ARG A 167 -5.83 20.99 7.36
C ARG A 167 -5.49 20.08 8.53
N ARG A 168 -6.05 20.33 9.72
CA ARG A 168 -5.83 19.47 10.89
C ARG A 168 -6.38 18.07 10.61
N ALA A 169 -7.57 17.98 10.05
CA ALA A 169 -8.24 16.72 9.78
C ALA A 169 -7.47 15.87 8.74
N VAL A 170 -7.06 16.47 7.62
CA VAL A 170 -6.23 15.81 6.58
C VAL A 170 -4.86 15.41 7.12
N ARG A 171 -4.21 16.26 7.94
CA ARG A 171 -2.95 15.90 8.60
C ARG A 171 -3.11 14.69 9.52
N ASN A 172 -4.19 14.62 10.31
CA ASN A 172 -4.44 13.48 11.18
C ASN A 172 -4.68 12.20 10.38
N VAL A 173 -5.40 12.27 9.26
CA VAL A 173 -5.55 11.14 8.33
C VAL A 173 -4.21 10.71 7.74
N ALA A 174 -3.33 11.66 7.36
CA ALA A 174 -1.99 11.36 6.88
C ALA A 174 -1.16 10.59 7.92
N LEU A 175 -1.19 11.05 9.17
CA LEU A 175 -0.49 10.41 10.29
C LEU A 175 -1.08 9.04 10.61
N LEU A 176 -2.40 8.90 10.54
CA LEU A 176 -3.09 7.62 10.67
C LEU A 176 -2.63 6.62 9.60
N GLY A 177 -2.49 7.06 8.34
CA GLY A 177 -1.95 6.21 7.27
C GLY A 177 -0.51 5.76 7.52
N GLY A 178 0.34 6.65 8.03
CA GLY A 178 1.69 6.28 8.49
C GLY A 178 1.67 5.28 9.65
N GLY A 179 0.72 5.43 10.59
CA GLY A 179 0.50 4.49 11.69
C GLY A 179 0.07 3.10 11.21
N PHE A 180 -0.81 3.01 10.22
CA PHE A 180 -1.20 1.75 9.59
C PHE A 180 -0.01 1.05 8.91
N PHE A 181 0.83 1.79 8.18
CA PHE A 181 2.06 1.23 7.60
C PHE A 181 3.02 0.71 8.67
N LEU A 182 3.25 1.47 9.74
CA LEU A 182 4.15 1.07 10.82
C LEU A 182 3.61 -0.16 11.56
N LEU A 183 2.33 -0.19 11.88
CA LEU A 183 1.70 -1.35 12.52
C LEU A 183 1.77 -2.58 11.61
N GLY A 184 1.50 -2.39 10.31
CA GLY A 184 1.74 -3.40 9.29
C GLY A 184 3.15 -3.96 9.40
N TYR A 185 4.17 -3.09 9.36
CA TYR A 185 5.55 -3.51 9.35
C TYR A 185 5.92 -4.30 10.61
N ILE A 186 5.39 -3.89 11.77
CA ILE A 186 5.55 -4.62 13.02
C ILE A 186 4.92 -6.02 12.94
N VAL A 187 3.70 -6.17 12.42
CA VAL A 187 3.07 -7.49 12.31
C VAL A 187 3.79 -8.38 11.29
N TRP A 188 4.32 -7.81 10.21
CA TRP A 188 5.17 -8.50 9.25
C TRP A 188 6.46 -9.02 9.90
N LEU A 189 7.12 -8.21 10.73
CA LEU A 189 8.29 -8.65 11.50
C LEU A 189 7.94 -9.76 12.50
N ILE A 190 6.78 -9.69 13.15
CA ILE A 190 6.36 -10.75 14.07
C ILE A 190 6.08 -12.05 13.30
N ASP A 191 5.47 -11.97 12.12
CA ASP A 191 5.23 -13.14 11.25
C ASP A 191 6.54 -13.88 10.94
N ASP A 192 7.58 -13.14 10.55
CA ASP A 192 8.91 -13.66 10.22
C ASP A 192 9.62 -14.26 11.45
N TRP A 193 9.68 -13.52 12.57
CA TRP A 193 10.48 -13.93 13.73
C TRP A 193 9.80 -14.97 14.62
N ALA A 194 8.46 -14.94 14.72
CA ALA A 194 7.70 -15.83 15.60
C ALA A 194 7.02 -16.95 14.82
N CYS A 195 7.44 -17.24 13.59
CA CYS A 195 6.68 -18.09 12.68
C CYS A 195 6.35 -19.47 13.26
N HIS A 196 7.32 -20.18 13.84
CA HIS A 196 7.08 -21.50 14.44
C HIS A 196 6.00 -21.47 15.52
N HIS A 197 6.00 -20.43 16.37
CA HIS A 197 4.98 -20.26 17.41
C HIS A 197 3.60 -19.96 16.82
N LEU A 198 3.54 -19.18 15.74
CA LEU A 198 2.30 -18.88 15.06
C LEU A 198 1.71 -20.12 14.38
N ILE A 199 2.53 -20.93 13.71
CA ILE A 199 2.11 -22.22 13.12
C ILE A 199 1.53 -23.14 14.19
N ASP A 200 2.25 -23.34 15.31
CA ASP A 200 1.79 -24.22 16.39
C ASP A 200 0.48 -23.73 17.02
N ALA A 201 0.33 -22.41 17.20
CA ALA A 201 -0.90 -21.80 17.67
C ALA A 201 -2.05 -22.01 16.67
N ARG A 202 -1.83 -21.80 15.38
CA ARG A 202 -2.84 -22.01 14.32
C ARG A 202 -3.31 -23.46 14.25
N ARG A 203 -2.39 -24.43 14.31
CA ARG A 203 -2.71 -25.86 14.35
C ARG A 203 -3.54 -26.24 15.58
N SER A 204 -3.30 -25.57 16.71
CA SER A 204 -4.06 -25.80 17.95
C SER A 204 -5.45 -25.17 17.95
N ILE A 205 -5.60 -23.98 17.36
CA ILE A 205 -6.86 -23.23 17.30
C ILE A 205 -7.79 -23.79 16.22
N GLY A 206 -7.25 -24.14 15.06
CA GLY A 206 -8.00 -24.62 13.90
C GLY A 206 -8.73 -23.53 13.12
N ILE A 207 -9.07 -23.85 11.87
CA ILE A 207 -9.81 -22.95 10.98
C ILE A 207 -11.30 -22.87 11.37
N PRO A 208 -11.97 -21.71 11.21
CA PRO A 208 -11.48 -20.48 10.56
C PRO A 208 -10.77 -19.50 11.51
N VAL A 209 -10.80 -19.69 12.82
CA VAL A 209 -10.27 -18.72 13.80
C VAL A 209 -8.75 -18.56 13.67
N ALA A 210 -8.04 -19.62 13.28
CA ALA A 210 -6.61 -19.61 13.00
C ALA A 210 -6.21 -18.55 11.95
N PHE A 211 -7.10 -18.15 11.03
CA PHE A 211 -6.79 -17.11 10.03
C PHE A 211 -6.47 -15.75 10.66
N LEU A 212 -6.93 -15.48 11.89
CA LEU A 212 -6.58 -14.25 12.60
C LEU A 212 -5.09 -14.17 12.97
N LEU A 213 -4.39 -15.31 12.97
CA LEU A 213 -2.95 -15.40 13.26
C LEU A 213 -2.07 -15.42 11.99
N GLU A 214 -2.66 -15.25 10.81
CA GLU A 214 -1.88 -15.03 9.57
C GLU A 214 -1.46 -13.57 9.52
N LEU A 215 -0.35 -13.25 10.19
CA LEU A 215 0.07 -11.86 10.42
C LEU A 215 0.56 -11.20 9.14
N HIS A 216 1.11 -11.97 8.20
CA HIS A 216 1.40 -11.48 6.85
C HIS A 216 0.12 -11.04 6.09
N GLY A 217 -1.01 -11.72 6.31
CA GLY A 217 -2.29 -11.28 5.77
C GLY A 217 -2.76 -9.95 6.36
N TRP A 218 -2.51 -9.72 7.66
CA TRP A 218 -2.76 -8.42 8.28
C TRP A 218 -1.82 -7.32 7.76
N TRP A 219 -0.57 -7.64 7.43
CA TRP A 219 0.34 -6.73 6.74
C TRP A 219 -0.29 -6.20 5.46
N HIS A 220 -0.87 -7.05 4.61
CA HIS A 220 -1.55 -6.61 3.38
C HIS A 220 -2.71 -5.66 3.66
N VAL A 221 -3.58 -5.99 4.61
CA VAL A 221 -4.74 -5.16 4.94
C VAL A 221 -4.30 -3.78 5.47
N LEU A 222 -3.37 -3.76 6.41
CA LEU A 222 -2.90 -2.53 7.06
C LEU A 222 -2.15 -1.64 6.07
N THR A 223 -1.26 -2.20 5.26
CA THR A 223 -0.52 -1.45 4.24
C THR A 223 -1.38 -1.06 3.05
N ALA A 224 -2.46 -1.78 2.73
CA ALA A 224 -3.45 -1.35 1.75
C ALA A 224 -4.22 -0.11 2.23
N ILE A 225 -4.61 -0.05 3.50
CA ILE A 225 -5.22 1.14 4.10
C ILE A 225 -4.24 2.32 4.06
N GLY A 226 -3.00 2.11 4.54
CA GLY A 226 -1.97 3.13 4.52
C GLY A 226 -1.62 3.61 3.11
N GLY A 227 -1.49 2.68 2.17
CA GLY A 227 -1.19 2.92 0.75
C GLY A 227 -2.30 3.70 0.06
N TYR A 228 -3.57 3.34 0.30
CA TYR A 228 -4.71 4.11 -0.17
C TYR A 228 -4.72 5.52 0.40
N ILE A 229 -4.49 5.72 1.70
CA ILE A 229 -4.38 7.04 2.31
C ILE A 229 -3.25 7.84 1.63
N GLY A 230 -2.08 7.22 1.42
CA GLY A 230 -0.95 7.83 0.74
C GLY A 230 -1.32 8.31 -0.66
N VAL A 231 -1.92 7.43 -1.49
CA VAL A 231 -2.40 7.76 -2.84
C VAL A 231 -3.46 8.87 -2.79
N ALA A 232 -4.45 8.75 -1.93
CA ALA A 232 -5.56 9.70 -1.82
C ALA A 232 -5.09 11.10 -1.41
N ILE A 233 -4.13 11.19 -0.47
CA ILE A 233 -3.57 12.48 -0.04
C ILE A 233 -2.70 13.08 -1.13
N VAL A 234 -1.82 12.30 -1.78
CA VAL A 234 -1.03 12.80 -2.93
C VAL A 234 -1.97 13.31 -4.01
N ASP A 235 -3.04 12.58 -4.28
CA ASP A 235 -4.01 12.97 -5.29
C ASP A 235 -4.73 14.26 -4.92
N LEU A 236 -5.20 14.37 -3.67
CA LEU A 236 -5.84 15.56 -3.12
C LEU A 236 -4.95 16.80 -3.22
N ILE A 237 -3.73 16.75 -2.68
CA ILE A 237 -2.85 17.93 -2.59
C ILE A 237 -2.30 18.37 -3.95
N THR A 238 -2.25 17.47 -4.93
CA THR A 238 -1.71 17.80 -6.26
C THR A 238 -2.79 18.07 -7.32
N SER A 239 -4.07 17.91 -6.98
CA SER A 239 -5.19 18.24 -7.87
C SER A 239 -5.61 19.71 -7.82
N GLY A 240 -5.15 20.48 -6.83
CA GLY A 240 -5.47 21.89 -6.68
C GLY A 240 -5.52 22.32 -5.21
N GLU A 241 -6.03 23.54 -4.97
CA GLU A 241 -6.34 23.99 -3.61
C GLU A 241 -7.56 23.23 -3.08
N VAL A 242 -7.48 22.79 -1.83
CA VAL A 242 -8.56 22.03 -1.17
C VAL A 242 -9.42 22.98 -0.36
N THR A 243 -10.67 23.14 -0.78
CA THR A 243 -11.63 24.05 -0.14
C THR A 243 -12.72 23.33 0.66
N GLU A 244 -12.93 22.03 0.39
CA GLU A 244 -13.95 21.21 1.05
C GLU A 244 -13.31 20.07 1.85
N ASP A 245 -13.97 19.64 2.93
CA ASP A 245 -13.50 18.52 3.76
C ASP A 245 -13.62 17.20 2.98
N PRO A 246 -12.50 16.52 2.64
CA PRO A 246 -12.54 15.32 1.84
C PRO A 246 -12.84 14.05 2.65
N ILE A 247 -12.90 14.12 3.98
CA ILE A 247 -12.85 12.93 4.84
C ILE A 247 -13.97 11.95 4.56
N ASP A 248 -15.21 12.41 4.41
CA ASP A 248 -16.36 11.54 4.14
C ASP A 248 -16.34 10.92 2.73
N SER A 249 -15.48 11.41 1.83
CA SER A 249 -15.29 10.81 0.51
C SER A 249 -14.33 9.61 0.51
N PHE A 250 -13.46 9.51 1.51
CA PHE A 250 -12.48 8.44 1.62
C PHE A 250 -13.14 7.09 1.92
N ALA A 251 -12.48 6.02 1.49
CA ALA A 251 -12.93 4.66 1.71
C ALA A 251 -12.97 4.32 3.21
N TRP A 252 -13.93 3.49 3.61
CA TRP A 252 -13.93 2.89 4.95
C TRP A 252 -12.61 2.11 5.19
N PRO A 253 -12.02 2.12 6.41
CA PRO A 253 -12.52 2.68 7.67
C PRO A 253 -12.13 4.14 7.94
N ILE A 254 -11.57 4.87 6.96
CA ILE A 254 -10.91 6.16 7.19
C ILE A 254 -11.85 7.23 7.76
N PRO A 255 -13.09 7.44 7.25
CA PRO A 255 -14.00 8.42 7.83
C PRO A 255 -14.39 8.10 9.28
N PHE A 256 -14.41 6.82 9.65
CA PHE A 256 -14.70 6.39 11.02
C PHE A 256 -13.51 6.65 11.93
N ALA A 257 -12.31 6.21 11.53
CA ALA A 257 -11.09 6.41 12.30
C ALA A 257 -10.73 7.90 12.45
N ALA A 258 -10.94 8.71 11.41
CA ALA A 258 -10.73 10.15 11.46
C ALA A 258 -11.60 10.81 12.56
N ARG A 259 -12.90 10.48 12.62
CA ARG A 259 -13.81 11.00 13.65
C ARG A 259 -13.41 10.63 15.07
N LEU A 260 -12.83 9.45 15.28
CA LEU A 260 -12.32 9.04 16.60
C LEU A 260 -11.10 9.85 17.02
N VAL A 261 -10.25 10.23 16.06
CA VAL A 261 -9.00 10.99 16.32
C VAL A 261 -9.27 12.50 16.43
N THR A 262 -10.22 13.05 15.67
CA THR A 262 -10.52 14.49 15.66
C THR A 262 -11.61 14.90 16.64
N GLY A 263 -12.34 13.95 17.22
CA GLY A 263 -13.57 14.21 17.99
C GLY A 263 -14.77 14.54 17.08
N PRO A 264 -15.98 14.71 17.64
CA PRO A 264 -17.17 15.03 16.86
C PRO A 264 -16.97 16.38 16.16
N THR A 265 -17.03 16.38 14.82
CA THR A 265 -17.18 17.62 14.07
C THR A 265 -18.49 18.27 14.51
N LYS A 266 -18.45 19.51 14.98
CA LYS A 266 -19.67 20.31 15.11
C LYS A 266 -20.25 20.41 13.71
N SER A 267 -21.31 19.65 13.45
CA SER A 267 -22.08 19.72 12.21
C SER A 267 -22.29 21.20 11.88
N ALA A 268 -21.70 21.63 10.77
CA ALA A 268 -22.07 22.90 10.17
C ALA A 268 -23.57 22.78 9.88
N LYS A 269 -24.38 23.50 10.66
CA LYS A 269 -25.81 23.65 10.40
C LYS A 269 -25.95 24.05 8.94
N LYS A 270 -26.55 23.19 8.13
CA LYS A 270 -27.15 23.61 6.87
C LYS A 270 -28.19 24.68 7.24
N ALA A 271 -27.93 25.91 6.83
CA ALA A 271 -28.93 26.98 6.79
C ALA A 271 -29.99 26.63 5.74
#